data_AF-A0A0Q6JNP7-F1
#
_entry.id   AF-A0A0Q6JNP7-F1
#
_cell.length_a   1.000
_cell.length_b   1.000
_cell.length_c   1.000
_cell.angle_alpha   90.00
_cell.angle_beta   90.00
_cell.angle_gamma   90.00
#
_symmetry.space_group_name_H-M   'P 1'
#
loop_
_entity.id
_entity.type
_entity.pdbx_description
1 polymer ?
#
loop_
_entity_poly.entity_id
_entity_poly.type
_entity_poly.pdbx_seq_one_letter_code
_entity_poly.pdbx_strand_id
1 'polypeptide(L)'
;MATELDDLSLHLDPSLYLPIRGTVYEITAPTITEADRIRELIWAKPLGAEELHDEIVTMLGASHAKMAADGVLSPERDHAGMTALVHFGASAILGRAYWEFEHLASRIDIAALIAGLEKS
;
A
#
# COMPACT_ATOMS: atom_id res chain seq x y z
N MET A 1 26.68 28.26 18.91
CA MET A 1 26.90 26.87 18.47
C MET A 1 25.64 26.45 17.75
N ALA A 2 25.73 26.03 16.49
CA ALA A 2 24.61 25.37 15.83
C ALA A 2 24.46 23.98 16.46
N THR A 3 23.24 23.58 16.80
CA THR A 3 22.95 22.20 17.20
C THR A 3 22.93 21.36 15.93
N GLU A 4 23.91 20.49 15.76
CA GLU A 4 23.90 19.46 14.72
C GLU A 4 22.98 18.32 15.19
N LEU A 5 22.09 17.86 14.32
CA LEU A 5 21.20 16.73 14.59
C LEU A 5 21.84 15.45 14.05
N ASP A 6 21.59 14.33 14.72
CA ASP A 6 22.10 13.01 14.33
C ASP A 6 21.47 12.49 13.02
N ASP A 7 22.12 11.51 12.40
CA ASP A 7 21.66 10.88 11.15
C ASP A 7 20.21 10.35 11.28
N LEU A 8 19.37 10.75 10.33
CA LEU A 8 17.94 10.39 10.31
C LEU A 8 17.72 8.88 10.18
N SER A 9 18.60 8.17 9.48
CA SER A 9 18.49 6.72 9.27
C SER A 9 18.62 5.90 10.56
N LEU A 10 19.18 6.49 11.62
CA LEU A 10 19.27 5.85 12.94
C LEU A 10 17.91 5.79 13.66
N HIS A 11 16.94 6.60 13.23
CA HIS A 11 15.69 6.81 13.93
C HIS A 11 14.45 6.57 13.07
N LEU A 12 14.60 6.57 11.74
CA LEU A 12 13.51 6.41 10.80
C LEU A 12 13.65 5.10 10.03
N ASP A 13 12.73 4.18 10.28
CA ASP A 13 12.48 3.03 9.42
C ASP A 13 11.35 3.38 8.45
N PRO A 14 11.63 3.52 7.14
CA PRO A 14 10.64 3.90 6.15
C PRO A 14 9.87 2.69 5.57
N SER A 15 10.25 1.45 5.91
CA SER A 15 9.61 0.25 5.38
C SER A 15 8.16 0.10 5.85
N LEU A 16 7.34 -0.54 5.02
CA LEU A 16 5.94 -0.86 5.33
C LEU A 16 5.83 -2.31 5.78
N TYR A 17 5.09 -2.56 6.86
CA TYR A 17 4.91 -3.89 7.43
C TYR A 17 3.47 -4.36 7.31
N LEU A 18 3.25 -5.44 6.57
CA LEU A 18 1.92 -5.95 6.24
C LEU A 18 1.69 -7.34 6.86
N PRO A 19 0.78 -7.48 7.85
CA PRO A 19 0.50 -8.76 8.48
C PRO A 19 -0.52 -9.57 7.66
N ILE A 20 -0.15 -10.78 7.22
CA ILE A 20 -1.03 -11.72 6.52
C ILE A 20 -0.88 -13.09 7.17
N ARG A 21 -2.00 -13.67 7.64
CA ARG A 21 -2.06 -15.03 8.22
C ARG A 21 -1.04 -15.29 9.35
N GLY A 22 -0.77 -14.28 10.17
CA GLY A 22 0.18 -14.37 11.29
C GLY A 22 1.65 -14.13 10.91
N THR A 23 1.95 -13.92 9.63
CA THR A 23 3.29 -13.56 9.14
C THR A 23 3.31 -12.08 8.77
N VAL A 24 4.35 -11.35 9.18
CA VAL A 24 4.57 -9.96 8.77
C VAL A 24 5.53 -9.93 7.58
N TYR A 25 5.10 -9.26 6.52
CA TYR A 25 5.90 -9.03 5.32
C TYR A 25 6.39 -7.59 5.32
N GLU A 26 7.70 -7.40 5.22
CA GLU A 26 8.32 -6.09 5.07
C GLU A 26 8.37 -5.72 3.59
N ILE A 27 7.88 -4.54 3.27
CA ILE A 27 7.99 -3.92 1.95
C ILE A 27 8.96 -2.75 2.10
N THR A 28 10.13 -2.90 1.48
CA THR A 28 11.18 -1.87 1.52
C THR A 28 10.69 -0.59 0.86
N ALA A 29 10.95 0.54 1.51
CA ALA A 29 10.64 1.83 0.92
C ALA A 29 11.36 2.03 -0.42
N PRO A 30 10.67 2.50 -1.47
CA PRO A 30 11.30 2.78 -2.75
C PRO A 30 12.28 3.96 -2.64
N THR A 31 13.18 4.07 -3.61
CA THR A 31 13.98 5.29 -3.78
C THR A 31 13.10 6.47 -4.15
N ILE A 32 13.59 7.71 -3.97
CA ILE A 32 12.80 8.92 -4.29
C ILE A 32 12.33 8.94 -5.75
N THR A 33 13.19 8.53 -6.69
CA THR A 33 12.85 8.45 -8.12
C THR A 33 11.71 7.48 -8.37
N GLU A 34 11.73 6.34 -7.69
CA GLU A 34 10.70 5.32 -7.84
C GLU A 34 9.39 5.76 -7.16
N ALA A 35 9.47 6.40 -5.99
CA ALA A 35 8.31 6.99 -5.32
C ALA A 35 7.60 8.04 -6.18
N ASP A 36 8.35 8.89 -6.90
CA ASP A 36 7.77 9.87 -7.82
C ASP A 36 7.10 9.22 -9.03
N ARG A 37 7.71 8.16 -9.60
CA ARG A 37 7.09 7.37 -10.68
C ARG A 37 5.77 6.74 -10.24
N ILE A 38 5.73 6.15 -9.04
CA ILE A 38 4.52 5.54 -8.48
C ILE A 38 3.46 6.61 -8.18
N ARG A 39 3.86 7.79 -7.71
CA ARG A 39 2.95 8.91 -7.50
C ARG A 39 2.25 9.31 -8.80
N GLU A 40 2.99 9.48 -9.90
CA GLU A 40 2.40 9.77 -11.21
C GLU A 40 1.45 8.65 -11.66
N LEU A 41 1.85 7.40 -11.46
CA LEU A 41 1.04 6.23 -11.78
C LEU A 41 -0.30 6.21 -11.01
N ILE A 42 -0.29 6.45 -9.70
CA ILE A 42 -1.50 6.42 -8.86
C ILE A 42 -2.48 7.55 -9.22
N TRP A 43 -2.00 8.73 -9.59
CA TRP A 43 -2.86 9.91 -9.79
C TRP A 43 -3.21 10.20 -11.24
N ALA A 44 -2.39 9.79 -12.22
CA ALA A 44 -2.53 10.23 -13.61
C ALA A 44 -2.79 9.10 -14.61
N LYS A 45 -2.45 7.84 -14.30
CA LYS A 45 -2.52 6.73 -15.27
C LYS A 45 -3.51 5.64 -14.82
N PRO A 46 -4.60 5.39 -15.58
CA PRO A 46 -5.34 4.15 -15.41
C PRO A 46 -4.48 2.99 -15.94
N LEU A 47 -4.14 2.04 -15.08
CA LEU A 47 -3.39 0.85 -15.46
C LEU A 47 -4.31 -0.26 -15.97
N GLY A 48 -3.84 -0.98 -16.99
CA GLY A 48 -4.42 -2.27 -17.37
C GLY A 48 -4.13 -3.34 -16.32
N ALA A 49 -4.87 -4.46 -16.34
CA ALA A 49 -4.72 -5.52 -15.34
C ALA A 49 -3.32 -6.17 -15.33
N GLU A 50 -2.69 -6.33 -16.50
CA GLU A 50 -1.34 -6.88 -16.63
C GLU A 50 -0.27 -5.91 -16.11
N GLU A 51 -0.33 -4.65 -16.54
CA GLU A 51 0.58 -3.61 -16.03
C GLU A 51 0.46 -3.48 -14.50
N LEU A 52 -0.76 -3.52 -13.97
CA LEU A 52 -0.98 -3.44 -12.53
C LEU A 52 -0.36 -4.63 -11.78
N HIS A 53 -0.47 -5.84 -12.35
CA HIS A 53 0.16 -7.02 -11.79
C HIS A 53 1.67 -6.85 -11.70
N ASP A 54 2.32 -6.37 -12.76
CA ASP A 54 3.77 -6.16 -12.80
C ASP A 54 4.22 -5.12 -11.78
N GLU A 55 3.43 -4.05 -11.61
CA GLU A 55 3.67 -3.00 -10.61
C GLU A 55 3.55 -3.54 -9.17
N ILE A 56 2.55 -4.39 -8.92
CA ILE A 56 2.39 -5.08 -7.64
C ILE A 56 3.59 -5.99 -7.36
N VAL A 57 4.01 -6.80 -8.33
CA VAL A 57 5.17 -7.69 -8.17
C VAL A 57 6.44 -6.90 -7.90
N THR A 58 6.65 -5.82 -8.65
CA THR A 58 7.80 -4.92 -8.49
C THR A 58 7.81 -4.27 -7.11
N MET A 59 6.68 -3.74 -6.67
CA MET A 59 6.52 -3.08 -5.38
C MET A 59 6.74 -4.04 -4.20
N LEU A 60 6.22 -5.26 -4.29
CA LEU A 60 6.41 -6.27 -3.25
C LEU A 60 7.85 -6.79 -3.18
N GLY A 61 8.62 -6.70 -4.27
CA GLY A 61 10.03 -7.06 -4.32
C GLY A 61 10.30 -8.46 -3.75
N ALA A 62 11.25 -8.57 -2.81
CA ALA A 62 11.59 -9.85 -2.17
C ALA A 62 10.42 -10.48 -1.40
N SER A 63 9.50 -9.67 -0.87
CA SER A 63 8.32 -10.15 -0.16
C SER A 63 7.34 -10.88 -1.09
N HIS A 64 7.35 -10.59 -2.40
CA HIS A 64 6.54 -11.35 -3.36
C HIS A 64 6.91 -12.84 -3.38
N ALA A 65 8.20 -13.16 -3.48
CA ALA A 65 8.67 -14.54 -3.50
C ALA A 65 8.40 -15.25 -2.16
N LYS A 66 8.54 -14.52 -1.03
CA LYS A 66 8.20 -15.04 0.29
C LYS A 66 6.71 -15.36 0.41
N MET A 67 5.82 -14.44 0.02
CA MET A 67 4.38 -14.65 0.01
C MET A 67 3.99 -15.87 -0.82
N ALA A 68 4.61 -16.06 -1.98
CA ALA A 68 4.38 -17.24 -2.81
C ALA A 68 4.82 -18.55 -2.13
N ALA A 69 5.99 -18.55 -1.47
CA ALA A 69 6.48 -19.70 -0.72
C ALA A 69 5.58 -20.03 0.50
N ASP A 70 5.03 -19.01 1.14
CA ASP A 70 4.14 -19.13 2.31
C ASP A 70 2.68 -19.44 1.92
N GLY A 71 2.37 -19.55 0.62
CA GLY A 71 1.04 -19.91 0.12
C GLY A 71 -0.01 -18.81 0.31
N VAL A 72 0.40 -17.54 0.31
CA VAL A 72 -0.50 -16.38 0.28
C VAL A 72 -1.30 -16.40 -1.02
N LEU A 73 -2.61 -16.18 -0.92
CA LEU A 73 -3.50 -16.22 -2.09
C LEU A 73 -3.32 -14.97 -2.96
N SER A 74 -3.58 -15.09 -4.27
CA SER A 74 -3.44 -13.95 -5.19
C SER A 74 -4.19 -12.70 -4.72
N PRO A 75 -5.46 -12.77 -4.26
CA PRO A 75 -6.16 -11.57 -3.78
C PRO A 75 -5.52 -10.92 -2.54
N GLU A 76 -4.98 -11.73 -1.62
CA GLU A 76 -4.29 -11.22 -0.42
C GLU A 76 -2.99 -10.50 -0.83
N ARG A 77 -2.25 -11.08 -1.78
CA ARG A 77 -1.04 -10.47 -2.38
C ARG A 77 -1.38 -9.18 -3.13
N ASP A 78 -2.43 -9.19 -3.95
CA ASP A 78 -2.85 -8.03 -4.74
C ASP A 78 -3.26 -6.87 -3.84
N HIS A 79 -4.02 -7.16 -2.78
CA HIS A 79 -4.35 -6.19 -1.74
C HIS A 79 -3.11 -5.61 -1.08
N ALA A 80 -2.13 -6.45 -0.74
CA ALA A 80 -0.87 -6.01 -0.14
C ALA A 80 -0.03 -5.14 -1.09
N GLY A 81 0.06 -5.51 -2.37
CA GLY A 81 0.77 -4.73 -3.38
C GLY A 81 0.13 -3.37 -3.64
N MET A 82 -1.20 -3.34 -3.78
CA MET A 82 -1.95 -2.09 -3.92
C MET A 82 -1.80 -1.19 -2.69
N THR A 83 -1.84 -1.79 -1.50
CA THR A 83 -1.59 -1.06 -0.25
C THR A 83 -0.23 -0.37 -0.29
N ALA A 84 0.83 -1.08 -0.71
CA ALA A 84 2.17 -0.51 -0.81
C ALA A 84 2.27 0.58 -1.90
N LEU A 85 1.69 0.37 -3.08
CA LEU A 85 1.64 1.37 -4.16
C LEU A 85 0.95 2.66 -3.69
N VAL A 86 -0.19 2.56 -3.01
CA VAL A 86 -0.91 3.72 -2.47
C VAL A 86 -0.15 4.36 -1.31
N HIS A 87 0.47 3.55 -0.43
CA HIS A 87 1.25 4.05 0.70
C HIS A 87 2.41 4.93 0.24
N PHE A 88 3.21 4.45 -0.71
CA PHE A 88 4.41 5.16 -1.17
C PHE A 88 4.12 6.20 -2.27
N GLY A 89 3.14 5.96 -3.14
CA GLY A 89 2.78 6.87 -4.23
C GLY A 89 1.86 8.02 -3.81
N ALA A 90 0.90 7.76 -2.92
CA ALA A 90 -0.06 8.77 -2.47
C ALA A 90 0.28 9.30 -1.07
N SER A 91 0.09 8.49 -0.04
CA SER A 91 0.49 8.81 1.35
C SER A 91 0.33 7.60 2.25
N ALA A 92 1.07 7.58 3.37
CA ALA A 92 0.95 6.55 4.39
C ALA A 92 -0.48 6.42 4.96
N ILE A 93 -1.19 7.55 5.09
CA ILE A 93 -2.59 7.60 5.58
C ILE A 93 -3.51 6.87 4.60
N LEU A 94 -3.39 7.15 3.30
CA LEU A 94 -4.20 6.50 2.28
C LEU A 94 -3.86 5.02 2.13
N GLY A 95 -2.58 4.64 2.23
CA GLY A 95 -2.17 3.24 2.25
C GLY A 95 -2.81 2.48 3.41
N ARG A 96 -2.78 3.06 4.62
CA ARG A 96 -3.46 2.48 5.79
C ARG A 96 -4.97 2.37 5.59
N ALA A 97 -5.61 3.42 5.05
CA ALA A 97 -7.03 3.41 4.77
C ALA A 97 -7.40 2.33 3.74
N TYR A 98 -6.60 2.15 2.69
CA TYR A 98 -6.77 1.09 1.71
C TYR A 98 -6.68 -0.28 2.39
N TRP A 99 -5.63 -0.52 3.18
CA TRP A 99 -5.44 -1.78 3.92
C TRP A 99 -6.65 -2.16 4.78
N GLU A 100 -7.18 -1.18 5.53
CA GLU A 100 -8.25 -1.38 6.51
C GLU A 100 -9.64 -1.45 5.86
N PHE A 101 -9.89 -0.68 4.79
CA PHE A 101 -11.26 -0.38 4.35
C PHE A 101 -11.57 -0.68 2.89
N GLU A 102 -10.62 -1.11 2.04
CA GLU A 102 -10.92 -1.37 0.63
C GLU A 102 -12.09 -2.38 0.48
N HIS A 103 -12.05 -3.47 1.24
CA HIS A 103 -13.12 -4.45 1.31
C HIS A 103 -14.45 -3.90 1.83
N LEU A 104 -14.45 -2.78 2.56
CA LEU A 104 -15.65 -2.20 3.18
C LEU A 104 -16.61 -1.63 2.12
N ALA A 105 -16.07 -1.05 1.04
CA ALA A 105 -16.86 -0.53 -0.07
C ALA A 105 -17.63 -1.63 -0.81
N SER A 106 -17.13 -2.87 -0.80
CA SER A 106 -17.84 -4.04 -1.34
C SER A 106 -18.93 -4.59 -0.41
N ARG A 107 -18.91 -4.19 0.87
CA ARG A 107 -19.77 -4.74 1.94
C ARG A 107 -20.82 -3.76 2.44
N ILE A 108 -20.66 -2.48 2.17
CA ILE A 108 -21.58 -1.42 2.58
C ILE A 108 -22.15 -0.75 1.35
N ASP A 109 -23.47 -0.68 1.26
CA ASP A 109 -24.15 0.20 0.32
C ASP A 109 -24.02 1.64 0.83
N ILE A 110 -22.99 2.34 0.35
CA ILE A 110 -22.67 3.71 0.74
C ILE A 110 -23.82 4.65 0.38
N ALA A 111 -24.52 4.40 -0.73
CA ALA A 111 -25.67 5.21 -1.13
C ALA A 111 -26.84 5.06 -0.14
N ALA A 112 -27.11 3.83 0.29
CA ALA A 112 -28.12 3.56 1.32
C ALA A 112 -27.74 4.17 2.68
N LEU A 113 -26.46 4.12 3.07
CA LEU A 113 -25.97 4.71 4.31
C LEU A 113 -26.15 6.25 4.31
N ILE A 114 -25.75 6.93 3.24
CA ILE A 114 -25.90 8.38 3.10
C ILE A 114 -27.38 8.78 3.15
N ALA A 115 -28.24 8.06 2.41
CA ALA A 115 -29.68 8.31 2.41
C ALA A 115 -30.34 8.08 3.79
N GLY A 116 -29.74 7.25 4.64
CA GLY A 116 -30.16 7.03 6.02
C GLY A 116 -29.76 8.16 6.97
N LEU A 117 -28.56 8.73 6.79
CA LEU A 117 -28.03 9.84 7.60
C LEU A 117 -28.74 11.16 7.31
N GLU A 118 -29.22 11.39 6.09
CA GLU A 118 -30.00 12.58 5.72
C GLU A 118 -31.43 12.57 6.30
N LYS A 119 -31.89 11.41 6.81
CA LYS A 119 -33.24 11.24 7.37
C LYS A 119 -33.28 11.26 8.91
N SER A 120 -32.13 11.35 9.58
CA SER A 120 -32.00 11.46 11.05
C SER A 120 -31.77 12.90 11.48
#